data_AF-G8JT19-F1
#
_entry.id   AF-G8JT19-F1
#
_cell.length_a   1.000
_cell.length_b   1.000
_cell.length_c   1.000
_cell.angle_alpha   90.00
_cell.angle_beta   90.00
_cell.angle_gamma   90.00
#
_symmetry.space_group_name_H-M   'P 1'
#
loop_
_entity.id
_entity.type
_entity.pdbx_description
1 polymer ?
#
loop_
_entity_poly.entity_id
_entity_poly.type
_entity_poly.pdbx_seq_one_letter_code
_entity_poly.pdbx_strand_id
1 'polypeptide(L)'
;MAASSHHYVVGSNDAGLPHYFVELNEQCLKEFEQYNSLCSVDEYEQLLYLLENKFLSGQVPIPPSDVIVVLLTLATASSHYKDHLIRGNDPYNVGRTDIAHRCMRFLNELLRTVHVFELHKYELFELELLRCQLFTFLDSIDPKQSTSTISKRVRTRTNNQVSDIPFIAEELPQSLGSPETVNYKYISALETKKAVFHNPLITRVLSQSGSFWNSVAWALSSSVDDDPVKHYCGEVWLPIIMFIFELYELRHEYYKLHELGGTDRLGFTQKFIRSPLVSLFKSLSSSNIHIALCDHLFVNCGKGVGSGIARPVYHSELNLSATYLPICKPSTSFKWYKSMKLRRRILGAYYRVLADIPSSQRIKSFSEDQSIKYMSRILLQIDKLSMFESFFLTDEISATMHYLPLLAEHTVVQLWEDCNKTIEPTLVDNLKNLDALIDNFEDLLEGEPKVCVNDLGLLKTTGYIYTCTLVLLKCALFLHGKRLKASRLRSVIQRFIKMESESISATKRDETYPILTPYLKTMFEL
;
A
#
# COMPACT_ATOMS: atom_id res chain seq x y z
N MET A 1 -7.16 18.38 -9.99
CA MET A 1 -8.10 17.36 -9.51
C MET A 1 -8.64 17.69 -8.12
N ALA A 2 -7.84 18.21 -7.18
CA ALA A 2 -8.41 18.91 -6.02
C ALA A 2 -8.86 20.37 -6.33
N ALA A 3 -8.48 20.92 -7.49
CA ALA A 3 -8.79 22.29 -7.93
C ALA A 3 -10.28 22.72 -7.91
N SER A 4 -11.24 21.82 -7.70
CA SER A 4 -12.67 22.10 -7.57
C SER A 4 -13.20 22.00 -6.14
N SER A 5 -12.34 21.95 -5.11
CA SER A 5 -12.77 21.90 -3.71
C SER A 5 -13.49 23.18 -3.30
N HIS A 6 -14.65 23.04 -2.65
CA HIS A 6 -15.41 24.16 -2.10
C HIS A 6 -15.51 24.03 -0.57
N HIS A 7 -15.50 25.16 0.13
CA HIS A 7 -15.78 25.19 1.57
C HIS A 7 -17.29 25.24 1.81
N TYR A 8 -17.79 24.30 2.62
CA TYR A 8 -19.21 24.16 2.96
C TYR A 8 -19.46 24.34 4.47
N VAL A 9 -18.81 25.34 5.07
CA VAL A 9 -19.04 25.72 6.48
C VAL A 9 -20.11 26.80 6.54
N VAL A 10 -21.23 26.57 7.23
CA VAL A 10 -22.27 27.59 7.45
C VAL A 10 -22.18 28.11 8.88
N GLY A 11 -21.88 29.41 9.05
CA GLY A 11 -21.86 30.11 10.33
C GLY A 11 -20.46 30.54 10.82
N SER A 12 -20.38 31.08 12.04
CA SER A 12 -19.18 31.70 12.62
C SER A 12 -18.21 30.72 13.32
N ASN A 13 -18.39 29.39 13.16
CA ASN A 13 -17.64 28.34 13.86
C ASN A 13 -16.52 27.72 13.01
N ASP A 14 -15.74 28.54 12.30
CA ASP A 14 -14.62 28.05 11.47
C ASP A 14 -13.37 27.67 12.31
N ALA A 15 -13.35 28.07 13.59
CA ALA A 15 -12.20 27.88 14.47
C ALA A 15 -12.06 26.41 14.90
N GLY A 16 -11.15 25.68 14.25
CA GLY A 16 -10.71 24.33 14.65
C GLY A 16 -11.20 23.18 13.77
N LEU A 17 -12.03 23.46 12.76
CA LEU A 17 -12.49 22.46 11.80
C LEU A 17 -11.41 22.11 10.76
N PRO A 18 -11.34 20.85 10.29
CA PRO A 18 -10.47 20.49 9.18
C PRO A 18 -10.93 21.19 7.89
N HIS A 19 -9.98 21.53 7.02
CA HIS A 19 -10.25 22.27 5.78
C HIS A 19 -11.25 21.55 4.85
N TYR A 20 -11.27 20.21 4.88
CA TYR A 20 -12.17 19.40 4.06
C TYR A 20 -13.58 19.24 4.66
N PHE A 21 -13.89 19.92 5.77
CA PHE A 21 -15.17 19.77 6.45
C PHE A 21 -16.35 20.22 5.59
N VAL A 22 -17.42 19.44 5.64
CA VAL A 22 -18.70 19.70 4.97
C VAL A 22 -19.82 19.53 5.98
N GLU A 23 -20.64 20.59 6.18
CA GLU A 23 -21.79 20.50 7.06
C GLU A 23 -22.91 19.63 6.47
N LEU A 24 -23.54 18.82 7.32
CA LEU A 24 -24.64 17.95 6.93
C LEU A 24 -25.93 18.74 6.66
N ASN A 25 -26.58 18.42 5.55
CA ASN A 25 -27.97 18.82 5.32
C ASN A 25 -28.95 17.83 6.02
N GLU A 26 -30.23 18.19 6.13
CA GLU A 26 -31.23 17.36 6.81
C GLU A 26 -31.43 15.98 6.18
N GLN A 27 -31.25 15.86 4.87
CA GLN A 27 -31.42 14.59 4.17
C GLN A 27 -30.30 13.61 4.52
N CYS A 28 -29.05 14.06 4.43
CA CYS A 28 -27.88 13.26 4.81
C CYS A 28 -27.91 12.92 6.31
N LEU A 29 -28.41 13.81 7.16
CA LEU A 29 -28.56 13.54 8.59
C LEU A 29 -29.47 12.33 8.85
N LYS A 30 -30.65 12.29 8.21
CA LYS A 30 -31.59 11.17 8.33
C LYS A 30 -30.99 9.85 7.86
N GLU A 31 -30.24 9.88 6.76
CA GLU A 31 -29.56 8.70 6.22
C GLU A 31 -28.45 8.21 7.15
N PHE A 32 -27.67 9.13 7.73
CA PHE A 32 -26.62 8.80 8.70
C PHE A 32 -27.21 8.13 9.94
N GLU A 33 -28.31 8.66 10.49
CA GLU A 33 -29.04 8.05 11.61
C GLU A 33 -29.57 6.66 11.26
N GLN A 34 -30.09 6.46 10.03
CA GLN A 34 -30.55 5.16 9.55
C GLN A 34 -29.41 4.14 9.49
N TYR A 35 -28.26 4.52 8.90
CA TYR A 35 -27.10 3.62 8.79
C TYR A 35 -26.52 3.28 10.17
N ASN A 36 -26.43 4.26 11.06
CA ASN A 36 -25.95 4.05 12.43
C ASN A 36 -26.88 3.18 13.27
N SER A 37 -28.19 3.29 13.05
CA SER A 37 -29.18 2.42 13.69
C SER A 37 -29.00 0.96 13.25
N LEU A 38 -28.86 0.71 11.94
CA LEU A 38 -28.61 -0.63 11.39
C LEU A 38 -27.30 -1.22 11.90
N CYS A 39 -26.23 -0.42 11.94
CA CYS A 39 -24.99 -0.82 12.58
C CYS A 39 -25.24 -1.24 14.02
N SER A 40 -25.89 -0.40 14.83
CA SER A 40 -26.13 -0.62 16.26
C SER A 40 -26.82 -1.94 16.58
N VAL A 41 -27.74 -2.39 15.71
CA VAL A 41 -28.47 -3.67 15.88
C VAL A 41 -27.84 -4.87 15.15
N ASP A 42 -26.63 -4.74 14.59
CA ASP A 42 -25.92 -5.81 13.85
C ASP A 42 -26.60 -6.24 12.52
N GLU A 43 -27.44 -5.38 11.93
CA GLU A 43 -28.15 -5.63 10.67
C GLU A 43 -27.29 -5.25 9.44
N TYR A 44 -26.12 -5.89 9.33
CA TYR A 44 -25.10 -5.53 8.33
C TYR A 44 -25.48 -5.89 6.90
N GLU A 45 -26.23 -6.98 6.69
CA GLU A 45 -26.77 -7.33 5.38
C GLU A 45 -27.73 -6.26 4.83
N GLN A 46 -28.64 -5.78 5.67
CA GLN A 46 -29.58 -4.71 5.29
C GLN A 46 -28.84 -3.40 5.04
N LEU A 47 -27.83 -3.07 5.86
CA LEU A 47 -26.97 -1.91 5.66
C LEU A 47 -26.28 -1.94 4.28
N LEU A 48 -25.61 -3.05 3.95
CA LEU A 48 -24.95 -3.21 2.66
C LEU A 48 -25.94 -3.15 1.50
N TYR A 49 -27.09 -3.80 1.62
CA TYR A 49 -28.12 -3.76 0.59
C TYR A 49 -28.59 -2.33 0.28
N LEU A 50 -28.84 -1.50 1.31
CA LEU A 50 -29.24 -0.10 1.11
C LEU A 50 -28.14 0.72 0.44
N LEU A 51 -26.90 0.56 0.88
CA LEU A 51 -25.74 1.27 0.33
C LEU A 51 -25.45 0.86 -1.12
N GLU A 52 -25.51 -0.43 -1.45
CA GLU A 52 -25.32 -0.95 -2.81
C GLU A 52 -26.47 -0.52 -3.74
N ASN A 53 -27.72 -0.49 -3.27
CA ASN A 53 -28.86 -0.03 -4.06
C ASN A 53 -28.75 1.44 -4.46
N LYS A 54 -28.15 2.30 -3.62
CA LYS A 54 -27.91 3.70 -3.99
C LYS A 54 -27.06 3.81 -5.25
N PHE A 55 -25.95 3.06 -5.32
CA PHE A 55 -25.14 3.00 -6.53
C PHE A 55 -25.92 2.51 -7.76
N LEU A 56 -26.74 1.45 -7.60
CA LEU A 56 -27.57 0.92 -8.68
C LEU A 56 -28.60 1.94 -9.18
N SER A 57 -29.12 2.77 -8.28
CA SER A 57 -30.05 3.86 -8.60
C SER A 57 -29.38 5.12 -9.18
N GLY A 58 -28.05 5.11 -9.34
CA GLY A 58 -27.29 6.26 -9.87
C GLY A 58 -27.01 7.36 -8.86
N GLN A 59 -27.22 7.11 -7.55
CA GLN A 59 -26.94 8.06 -6.47
C GLN A 59 -25.60 7.75 -5.80
N VAL A 60 -24.96 8.75 -5.17
CA VAL A 60 -23.78 8.54 -4.33
C VAL A 60 -24.22 8.04 -2.95
N PRO A 61 -23.83 6.83 -2.52
CA PRO A 61 -23.95 6.46 -1.12
C PRO A 61 -22.89 7.20 -0.29
N ILE A 62 -23.34 7.85 0.77
CA ILE A 62 -22.47 8.59 1.69
C ILE A 62 -22.61 7.94 3.08
N PRO A 63 -21.83 6.89 3.40
CA PRO A 63 -21.80 6.40 4.76
C PRO A 63 -21.04 7.39 5.66
N PRO A 64 -21.50 7.63 6.90
CA PRO A 64 -20.70 8.37 7.87
C PRO A 64 -19.40 7.63 8.21
N SER A 65 -18.42 8.37 8.72
CA SER A 65 -17.08 7.83 9.02
C SER A 65 -17.13 6.64 9.98
N ASP A 66 -18.04 6.62 10.94
CA ASP A 66 -18.26 5.49 11.86
C ASP A 66 -18.77 4.23 11.17
N VAL A 67 -19.68 4.36 10.20
CA VAL A 67 -20.11 3.24 9.34
C VAL A 67 -18.93 2.75 8.49
N ILE A 68 -18.07 3.63 7.98
CA ILE A 68 -16.84 3.22 7.27
C ILE A 68 -15.93 2.39 8.18
N VAL A 69 -15.77 2.77 9.46
CA VAL A 69 -15.04 1.97 10.47
C VAL A 69 -15.65 0.59 10.62
N VAL A 70 -16.98 0.50 10.73
CA VAL A 70 -17.69 -0.78 10.84
C VAL A 70 -17.48 -1.64 9.59
N LEU A 71 -17.62 -1.08 8.39
CA LEU A 71 -17.43 -1.79 7.12
C LEU A 71 -16.01 -2.33 6.96
N LEU A 72 -14.99 -1.55 7.33
CA LEU A 72 -13.60 -2.03 7.32
C LEU A 72 -13.35 -3.09 8.39
N THR A 73 -14.00 -2.98 9.56
CA THR A 73 -13.91 -4.03 10.58
C THR A 73 -14.59 -5.32 10.10
N LEU A 74 -15.74 -5.23 9.42
CA LEU A 74 -16.41 -6.37 8.78
C LEU A 74 -15.52 -7.01 7.70
N ALA A 75 -14.82 -6.20 6.90
CA ALA A 75 -13.90 -6.69 5.89
C ALA A 75 -12.76 -7.58 6.45
N THR A 76 -12.42 -7.42 7.73
CA THR A 76 -11.42 -8.27 8.40
C THR A 76 -11.99 -9.61 8.86
N ALA A 77 -13.32 -9.69 9.03
CA ALA A 77 -13.99 -10.88 9.52
C ALA A 77 -14.28 -11.83 8.36
N SER A 78 -13.46 -12.86 8.23
CA SER A 78 -13.48 -13.71 7.06
C SER A 78 -13.93 -15.13 7.38
N SER A 79 -14.42 -15.82 6.35
CA SER A 79 -15.02 -17.16 6.44
C SER A 79 -14.07 -18.23 6.98
N HIS A 80 -12.75 -18.05 6.95
CA HIS A 80 -11.85 -19.05 7.51
C HIS A 80 -11.88 -19.13 9.03
N TYR A 81 -12.27 -18.08 9.75
CA TYR A 81 -12.29 -18.08 11.23
C TYR A 81 -13.57 -17.52 11.86
N LYS A 82 -14.40 -16.77 11.10
CA LYS A 82 -15.66 -16.17 11.56
C LYS A 82 -16.89 -16.68 10.79
N ASP A 83 -16.79 -17.82 10.12
CA ASP A 83 -17.86 -18.41 9.29
C ASP A 83 -19.24 -18.43 9.97
N HIS A 84 -19.30 -18.87 11.23
CA HIS A 84 -20.57 -18.97 11.98
C HIS A 84 -21.29 -17.62 12.15
N LEU A 85 -20.53 -16.53 12.35
CA LEU A 85 -21.11 -15.19 12.49
C LEU A 85 -21.53 -14.64 11.13
N ILE A 86 -20.72 -14.86 10.10
CA ILE A 86 -21.02 -14.44 8.73
C ILE A 86 -22.31 -15.12 8.23
N ARG A 87 -22.39 -16.45 8.38
CA ARG A 87 -23.60 -17.22 8.03
C ARG A 87 -24.81 -16.87 8.89
N GLY A 88 -24.59 -16.52 10.16
CA GLY A 88 -25.66 -16.06 11.04
C GLY A 88 -26.27 -14.73 10.60
N ASN A 89 -25.48 -13.85 9.98
CA ASN A 89 -25.94 -12.57 9.44
C ASN A 89 -26.60 -12.70 8.06
N ASP A 90 -26.24 -13.73 7.28
CA ASP A 90 -26.89 -14.08 6.00
C ASP A 90 -27.43 -15.53 5.99
N PRO A 91 -28.51 -15.83 6.75
CA PRO A 91 -29.03 -17.19 6.88
C PRO A 91 -29.73 -17.72 5.62
N TYR A 92 -30.03 -16.85 4.63
CA TYR A 92 -30.88 -17.19 3.48
C TYR A 92 -30.17 -17.20 2.12
N ASN A 93 -28.90 -16.81 2.02
CA ASN A 93 -28.22 -16.64 0.72
C ASN A 93 -26.84 -17.35 0.63
N VAL A 94 -26.86 -18.69 0.54
CA VAL A 94 -25.66 -19.52 0.36
C VAL A 94 -24.90 -19.24 -0.97
N GLY A 95 -25.52 -18.53 -1.92
CA GLY A 95 -24.93 -18.22 -3.24
C GLY A 95 -24.40 -16.80 -3.43
N ARG A 96 -24.54 -15.89 -2.45
CA ARG A 96 -24.02 -14.51 -2.56
C ARG A 96 -22.54 -14.45 -2.17
N THR A 97 -21.87 -13.42 -2.69
CA THR A 97 -20.50 -13.08 -2.26
C THR A 97 -20.50 -12.76 -0.77
N ASP A 98 -19.51 -13.27 -0.04
CA ASP A 98 -19.30 -13.05 1.39
C ASP A 98 -19.31 -11.55 1.77
N ILE A 99 -19.85 -11.25 2.97
CA ILE A 99 -20.01 -9.90 3.52
C ILE A 99 -18.69 -9.12 3.51
N ALA A 100 -17.56 -9.76 3.86
CA ALA A 100 -16.26 -9.10 3.88
C ALA A 100 -15.84 -8.62 2.47
N HIS A 101 -16.05 -9.46 1.46
CA HIS A 101 -15.78 -9.13 0.07
C HIS A 101 -16.70 -8.02 -0.46
N ARG A 102 -17.98 -8.03 -0.07
CA ARG A 102 -18.94 -6.97 -0.42
C ARG A 102 -18.57 -5.64 0.22
N CYS A 103 -18.18 -5.63 1.49
CA CYS A 103 -17.66 -4.44 2.17
C CYS A 103 -16.46 -3.86 1.41
N MET A 104 -15.45 -4.67 1.08
CA MET A 104 -14.28 -4.18 0.34
C MET A 104 -14.61 -3.68 -1.07
N ARG A 105 -15.48 -4.38 -1.79
CA ARG A 105 -15.95 -3.92 -3.12
C ARG A 105 -16.63 -2.57 -3.02
N PHE A 106 -17.52 -2.40 -2.05
CA PHE A 106 -18.23 -1.15 -1.81
C PHE A 106 -17.27 -0.02 -1.41
N LEU A 107 -16.36 -0.25 -0.47
CA LEU A 107 -15.37 0.74 -0.03
C LEU A 107 -14.46 1.20 -1.20
N ASN A 108 -13.99 0.27 -2.03
CA ASN A 108 -13.21 0.61 -3.21
C ASN A 108 -14.01 1.44 -4.22
N GLU A 109 -15.31 1.18 -4.36
CA GLU A 109 -16.19 1.96 -5.25
C GLU A 109 -16.44 3.39 -4.72
N LEU A 110 -16.57 3.57 -3.40
CA LEU A 110 -16.61 4.90 -2.78
C LEU A 110 -15.32 5.68 -3.05
N LEU A 111 -14.17 5.05 -2.82
CA LEU A 111 -12.88 5.66 -3.05
C LEU A 111 -12.69 6.02 -4.54
N ARG A 112 -13.08 5.11 -5.46
CA ARG A 112 -13.08 5.38 -6.89
C ARG A 112 -13.97 6.57 -7.25
N THR A 113 -15.14 6.68 -6.63
CA THR A 113 -16.07 7.80 -6.83
C THR A 113 -15.43 9.13 -6.44
N VAL A 114 -14.73 9.20 -5.29
CA VAL A 114 -14.00 10.40 -4.86
C VAL A 114 -12.75 10.66 -5.71
N HIS A 115 -12.08 9.61 -6.19
CA HIS A 115 -10.89 9.74 -7.03
C HIS A 115 -11.22 10.29 -8.43
N VAL A 116 -12.28 9.78 -9.07
CA VAL A 116 -12.69 10.25 -10.41
C VAL A 116 -13.45 11.58 -10.32
N PHE A 117 -14.22 11.80 -9.25
CA PHE A 117 -14.91 13.06 -8.95
C PHE A 117 -15.81 13.56 -10.10
N GLU A 118 -16.73 12.71 -10.55
CA GLU A 118 -17.56 12.93 -11.75
C GLU A 118 -18.73 13.90 -11.52
N LEU A 119 -18.50 15.20 -11.68
CA LEU A 119 -19.54 16.24 -11.54
C LEU A 119 -20.70 16.16 -12.55
N HIS A 120 -20.53 15.41 -13.63
CA HIS A 120 -21.60 15.17 -14.60
C HIS A 120 -22.58 14.09 -14.14
N LYS A 121 -22.16 13.25 -13.18
CA LYS A 121 -22.91 12.11 -12.67
C LYS A 121 -23.50 12.38 -11.29
N TYR A 122 -22.75 13.09 -10.46
CA TYR A 122 -23.06 13.28 -9.05
C TYR A 122 -23.01 14.75 -8.65
N GLU A 123 -23.76 15.12 -7.61
CA GLU A 123 -23.74 16.48 -7.09
C GLU A 123 -22.42 16.79 -6.38
N LEU A 124 -21.94 18.03 -6.54
CA LEU A 124 -20.69 18.49 -5.92
C LEU A 124 -20.72 18.32 -4.39
N PHE A 125 -21.82 18.70 -3.75
CA PHE A 125 -21.98 18.57 -2.29
C PHE A 125 -21.84 17.12 -1.83
N GLU A 126 -22.44 16.17 -2.54
CA GLU A 126 -22.39 14.75 -2.19
C GLU A 126 -20.97 14.18 -2.28
N LEU A 127 -20.26 14.52 -3.36
CA LEU A 127 -18.87 14.11 -3.56
C LEU A 127 -17.94 14.69 -2.49
N GLU A 128 -18.16 15.96 -2.14
CA GLU A 128 -17.44 16.67 -1.11
C GLU A 128 -17.68 16.08 0.28
N LEU A 129 -18.94 15.77 0.60
CA LEU A 129 -19.31 15.13 1.85
C LEU A 129 -18.73 13.71 1.95
N LEU A 130 -18.78 12.92 0.87
CA LEU A 130 -18.17 11.58 0.86
C LEU A 130 -16.66 11.65 1.09
N ARG A 131 -15.97 12.59 0.43
CA ARG A 131 -14.55 12.85 0.65
C ARG A 131 -14.28 13.23 2.10
N CYS A 132 -15.10 14.10 2.69
CA CYS A 132 -15.03 14.46 4.10
C CYS A 132 -15.12 13.22 5.00
N GLN A 133 -16.11 12.34 4.80
CA GLN A 133 -16.28 11.15 5.64
C GLN A 133 -15.10 10.16 5.52
N LEU A 134 -14.57 9.96 4.30
CA LEU A 134 -13.38 9.13 4.09
C LEU A 134 -12.14 9.72 4.78
N PHE A 135 -11.94 11.04 4.68
CA PHE A 135 -10.82 11.72 5.36
C PHE A 135 -10.96 11.72 6.88
N THR A 136 -12.16 11.90 7.41
CA THR A 136 -12.43 11.77 8.85
C THR A 136 -12.12 10.36 9.34
N PHE A 137 -12.47 9.32 8.58
CA PHE A 137 -12.04 7.96 8.88
C PHE A 137 -10.50 7.84 8.91
N LEU A 138 -9.81 8.36 7.89
CA LEU A 138 -8.35 8.28 7.82
C LEU A 138 -7.68 8.97 9.01
N ASP A 139 -8.13 10.17 9.36
CA ASP A 139 -7.58 10.93 10.50
C ASP A 139 -7.85 10.21 11.83
N SER A 140 -8.88 9.37 11.92
CA SER A 140 -9.18 8.55 13.11
C SER A 140 -8.25 7.35 13.30
N ILE A 141 -7.55 6.92 12.24
CA ILE A 141 -6.55 5.84 12.30
C ILE A 141 -5.12 6.36 12.33
N ASP A 142 -4.90 7.68 12.20
CA ASP A 142 -3.54 8.22 12.13
C ASP A 142 -2.75 7.85 13.40
N PRO A 143 -1.65 7.09 13.27
CA PRO A 143 -0.93 6.59 14.43
C PRO A 143 -0.34 7.75 15.23
N LYS A 144 -0.92 8.00 16.42
CA LYS A 144 -0.44 9.05 17.34
C LYS A 144 1.01 8.74 17.70
N GLN A 145 1.93 9.69 17.47
CA GLN A 145 3.32 9.55 17.88
C GLN A 145 3.36 9.29 19.39
N SER A 146 3.88 8.12 19.79
CA SER A 146 4.04 7.80 21.20
C SER A 146 5.02 8.78 21.83
N THR A 147 4.52 9.70 22.65
CA THR A 147 5.34 10.47 23.58
C THR A 147 5.77 9.62 24.79
N SER A 148 5.26 8.40 24.93
CA SER A 148 5.68 7.45 25.95
C SER A 148 6.84 6.59 25.46
N THR A 149 7.98 6.72 26.15
CA THR A 149 8.99 5.67 26.24
C THR A 149 8.29 4.36 26.63
N ILE A 150 8.23 3.41 25.69
CA ILE A 150 7.88 2.02 25.96
C ILE A 150 8.72 1.58 27.15
N SER A 151 8.06 1.37 28.29
CA SER A 151 8.71 0.84 29.48
C SER A 151 9.20 -0.57 29.13
N LYS A 152 10.52 -0.68 29.01
CA LYS A 152 11.19 -1.96 28.85
C LYS A 152 10.80 -2.86 30.02
N ARG A 153 10.34 -4.07 29.67
CA ARG A 153 10.33 -5.30 30.46
C ARG A 153 9.30 -5.39 31.59
N VAL A 154 8.23 -6.14 31.31
CA VAL A 154 7.68 -7.06 32.31
C VAL A 154 8.44 -8.39 32.17
N ARG A 155 9.27 -8.70 33.17
CA ARG A 155 9.89 -10.02 33.33
C ARG A 155 8.82 -10.99 33.84
N THR A 156 8.36 -11.92 33.02
CA THR A 156 7.78 -13.17 33.52
C THR A 156 8.91 -14.16 33.76
N ARG A 157 9.08 -14.56 35.03
CA ARG A 157 9.92 -15.71 35.40
C ARG A 157 9.17 -16.97 34.97
N THR A 158 9.61 -17.62 33.88
CA THR A 158 9.88 -19.08 33.77
C THR A 158 10.10 -19.46 32.30
N ASN A 159 11.23 -20.13 32.03
CA ASN A 159 11.67 -20.85 30.83
C ASN A 159 11.11 -20.48 29.43
N ASN A 160 11.95 -19.78 28.65
CA ASN A 160 12.17 -19.91 27.21
C ASN A 160 10.96 -20.21 26.29
N GLN A 161 9.94 -19.35 26.30
CA GLN A 161 9.23 -18.93 25.08
C GLN A 161 8.88 -17.45 25.25
N VAL A 162 9.19 -16.60 24.28
CA VAL A 162 8.79 -15.18 24.29
C VAL A 162 7.31 -15.13 23.91
N SER A 163 6.47 -15.25 24.93
CA SER A 163 5.02 -15.09 24.88
C SER A 163 4.64 -13.63 24.69
N ASP A 164 3.69 -13.42 23.77
CA ASP A 164 2.65 -12.39 23.73
C ASP A 164 3.03 -10.96 24.14
N ILE A 165 2.90 -10.01 23.19
CA ILE A 165 2.56 -8.65 23.61
C ILE A 165 1.20 -8.79 24.29
N PRO A 166 1.07 -8.48 25.59
CA PRO A 166 -0.24 -8.48 26.21
C PRO A 166 -1.06 -7.45 25.45
N PHE A 167 -2.16 -7.89 24.85
CA PHE A 167 -3.25 -6.96 24.57
C PHE A 167 -3.69 -6.46 25.94
N ILE A 168 -3.18 -5.29 26.35
CA ILE A 168 -3.58 -4.69 27.62
C ILE A 168 -5.01 -4.19 27.38
N ALA A 169 -5.99 -5.04 27.70
CA ALA A 169 -7.41 -4.67 27.67
C ALA A 169 -7.72 -3.44 28.55
N GLU A 170 -6.80 -3.12 29.47
CA GLU A 170 -6.91 -2.05 30.47
C GLU A 170 -6.16 -0.75 30.11
N GLU A 171 -5.27 -0.74 29.11
CA GLU A 171 -4.77 0.51 28.52
C GLU A 171 -5.75 0.97 27.43
N LEU A 172 -7.01 1.15 27.83
CA LEU A 172 -7.81 2.17 27.18
C LEU A 172 -7.03 3.48 27.37
N PRO A 173 -6.62 4.19 26.30
CA PRO A 173 -6.52 5.61 26.44
C PRO A 173 -7.93 6.06 26.81
N GLN A 174 -8.17 6.30 28.10
CA GLN A 174 -9.29 7.11 28.58
C GLN A 174 -9.20 8.56 28.04
N SER A 175 -8.14 8.84 27.27
CA SER A 175 -8.06 9.90 26.29
C SER A 175 -7.66 9.34 24.91
N LEU A 176 -8.57 8.62 24.24
CA LEU A 176 -8.94 9.17 22.94
C LEU A 176 -9.41 10.58 23.29
N GLY A 177 -8.48 11.54 23.27
CA GLY A 177 -8.81 12.83 22.73
C GLY A 177 -9.42 12.46 21.39
N SER A 178 -10.75 12.29 21.42
CA SER A 178 -11.59 12.49 20.29
C SER A 178 -11.00 13.74 19.64
N PRO A 179 -10.74 13.75 18.33
CA PRO A 179 -10.83 15.06 17.69
C PRO A 179 -12.14 15.62 18.22
N GLU A 180 -12.05 16.68 19.05
CA GLU A 180 -13.18 17.26 19.76
C GLU A 180 -14.33 17.19 18.78
N THR A 181 -15.29 16.33 19.08
CA THR A 181 -16.29 15.85 18.12
C THR A 181 -17.02 17.08 17.67
N VAL A 182 -16.60 17.68 16.56
CA VAL A 182 -17.07 19.00 16.18
C VAL A 182 -18.49 18.81 15.71
N ASN A 183 -19.42 18.97 16.65
CA ASN A 183 -20.86 18.98 16.49
C ASN A 183 -21.40 17.94 15.49
N TYR A 184 -21.21 16.64 15.78
CA TYR A 184 -22.07 15.62 15.16
C TYR A 184 -23.50 15.84 15.67
N LYS A 185 -24.37 16.42 14.84
CA LYS A 185 -25.80 16.57 15.14
C LYS A 185 -26.55 15.21 15.18
N TYR A 186 -25.85 14.08 15.12
CA TYR A 186 -26.41 12.71 15.14
C TYR A 186 -25.67 11.81 16.13
N ILE A 187 -26.34 10.74 16.59
CA ILE A 187 -25.76 9.72 17.49
C ILE A 187 -24.87 8.78 16.69
N SER A 188 -23.57 8.73 17.02
CA SER A 188 -22.61 7.87 16.33
C SER A 188 -22.78 6.40 16.71
N ALA A 189 -22.64 5.50 15.74
CA ALA A 189 -22.62 4.06 16.02
C ALA A 189 -21.43 3.65 16.91
N LEU A 190 -20.35 4.42 16.97
CA LEU A 190 -19.17 4.09 17.80
C LEU A 190 -19.41 4.31 19.30
N GLU A 191 -20.46 5.06 19.68
CA GLU A 191 -20.85 5.24 21.08
C GLU A 191 -21.42 3.95 21.66
N THR A 192 -22.15 3.19 20.84
CA THR A 192 -22.79 1.92 21.22
C THR A 192 -21.93 0.71 20.85
N LYS A 193 -21.20 0.75 19.72
CA LYS A 193 -20.38 -0.35 19.21
C LYS A 193 -18.95 -0.31 19.74
N LYS A 194 -18.53 -1.41 20.37
CA LYS A 194 -17.14 -1.64 20.77
C LYS A 194 -16.41 -2.65 19.88
N ALA A 195 -17.16 -3.52 19.21
CA ALA A 195 -16.63 -4.60 18.37
C ALA A 195 -17.67 -4.99 17.31
N VAL A 196 -17.19 -5.63 16.24
CA VAL A 196 -17.98 -6.19 15.14
C VAL A 196 -17.52 -7.64 14.96
N PHE A 197 -18.43 -8.61 15.02
CA PHE A 197 -18.08 -10.04 15.00
C PHE A 197 -16.96 -10.44 15.98
N HIS A 198 -17.00 -9.81 17.17
CA HIS A 198 -15.99 -9.89 18.24
C HIS A 198 -14.60 -9.35 17.89
N ASN A 199 -14.39 -8.76 16.71
CA ASN A 199 -13.18 -7.99 16.41
C ASN A 199 -13.37 -6.57 16.96
N PRO A 200 -12.44 -6.04 17.78
CA PRO A 200 -12.40 -4.63 18.09
C PRO A 200 -12.41 -3.78 16.81
N LEU A 201 -13.04 -2.60 16.88
CA LEU A 201 -13.10 -1.69 15.75
C LEU A 201 -11.71 -1.39 15.19
N ILE A 202 -11.57 -1.41 13.86
CA ILE A 202 -10.27 -1.29 13.18
C ILE A 202 -9.51 -0.02 13.59
N THR A 203 -10.21 1.07 13.87
CA THR A 203 -9.61 2.33 14.36
C THR A 203 -8.87 2.15 15.66
N ARG A 204 -9.45 1.40 16.61
CA ARG A 204 -8.81 1.12 17.91
C ARG A 204 -7.56 0.27 17.78
N VAL A 205 -7.47 -0.53 16.73
CA VAL A 205 -6.31 -1.40 16.48
C VAL A 205 -5.22 -0.63 15.75
N LEU A 206 -5.56 0.04 14.65
CA LEU A 206 -4.58 0.72 13.80
C LEU A 206 -4.01 1.98 14.45
N SER A 207 -4.78 2.68 15.30
CA SER A 207 -4.30 3.90 15.96
C SER A 207 -3.26 3.65 17.07
N GLN A 208 -3.08 2.39 17.49
CA GLN A 208 -2.09 2.03 18.50
C GLN A 208 -0.67 2.17 17.94
N SER A 209 0.28 2.58 18.79
CA SER A 209 1.68 2.78 18.39
C SER A 209 2.26 1.50 17.76
N GLY A 210 2.79 1.62 16.55
CA GLY A 210 3.36 0.51 15.77
C GLY A 210 2.36 -0.47 15.16
N SER A 211 1.09 -0.45 15.56
CA SER A 211 0.10 -1.45 15.13
C SER A 211 -0.30 -1.30 13.67
N PHE A 212 -0.35 -0.08 13.14
CA PHE A 212 -0.52 0.15 11.71
C PHE A 212 0.57 -0.57 10.88
N TRP A 213 1.84 -0.33 11.19
CA TRP A 213 2.96 -0.94 10.46
C TRP A 213 3.08 -2.45 10.70
N ASN A 214 2.70 -2.95 11.87
CA ASN A 214 2.53 -4.40 12.08
C ASN A 214 1.45 -4.97 11.14
N SER A 215 0.34 -4.26 10.93
CA SER A 215 -0.74 -4.69 10.03
C SER A 215 -0.27 -4.73 8.57
N VAL A 216 0.54 -3.74 8.15
CA VAL A 216 1.21 -3.73 6.85
C VAL A 216 2.15 -4.94 6.70
N ALA A 217 3.04 -5.15 7.67
CA ALA A 217 3.97 -6.27 7.66
C ALA A 217 3.25 -7.63 7.71
N TRP A 218 2.14 -7.72 8.46
CA TRP A 218 1.28 -8.90 8.51
C TRP A 218 0.67 -9.20 7.15
N ALA A 219 0.03 -8.23 6.50
CA ALA A 219 -0.54 -8.40 5.17
C ALA A 219 0.51 -8.86 4.13
N LEU A 220 1.69 -8.25 4.16
CA LEU A 220 2.78 -8.51 3.22
C LEU A 220 3.47 -9.87 3.44
N SER A 221 3.68 -10.25 4.70
CA SER A 221 4.33 -11.53 5.04
C SER A 221 3.40 -12.72 4.83
N SER A 222 2.13 -12.58 5.24
CA SER A 222 1.12 -13.63 5.16
C SER A 222 0.68 -13.89 3.71
N SER A 223 0.57 -12.86 2.88
CA SER A 223 0.19 -13.01 1.45
C SER A 223 1.18 -13.85 0.62
N VAL A 224 2.45 -13.92 1.01
CA VAL A 224 3.48 -14.75 0.34
C VAL A 224 3.78 -16.05 1.08
N ASP A 225 3.12 -16.31 2.21
CA ASP A 225 3.33 -17.52 3.01
C ASP A 225 2.78 -18.76 2.27
N ASP A 226 3.46 -19.88 2.48
CA ASP A 226 3.07 -21.18 1.93
C ASP A 226 1.99 -21.84 2.78
N ASP A 227 1.88 -21.48 4.07
CA ASP A 227 0.79 -21.90 4.93
C ASP A 227 -0.57 -21.35 4.41
N PRO A 228 -1.54 -22.22 4.10
CA PRO A 228 -2.82 -21.78 3.54
C PRO A 228 -3.63 -20.86 4.44
N VAL A 229 -3.53 -21.00 5.77
CA VAL A 229 -4.30 -20.19 6.73
C VAL A 229 -3.75 -18.78 6.75
N LYS A 230 -2.43 -18.64 6.90
CA LYS A 230 -1.77 -17.34 6.82
C LYS A 230 -1.98 -16.69 5.46
N HIS A 231 -1.86 -17.46 4.38
CA HIS A 231 -2.10 -16.92 3.04
C HIS A 231 -3.50 -16.30 2.91
N TYR A 232 -4.51 -16.94 3.49
CA TYR A 232 -5.86 -16.42 3.51
C TYR A 232 -5.98 -15.13 4.34
N CYS A 233 -5.29 -15.04 5.50
CA CYS A 233 -5.18 -13.77 6.22
C CYS A 233 -4.56 -12.66 5.35
N GLY A 234 -3.57 -13.00 4.53
CA GLY A 234 -2.97 -12.09 3.57
C GLY A 234 -3.95 -11.62 2.49
N GLU A 235 -4.77 -12.52 1.94
CA GLU A 235 -5.80 -12.18 0.96
C GLU A 235 -6.90 -11.25 1.54
N VAL A 236 -7.17 -11.34 2.85
CA VAL A 236 -8.10 -10.45 3.57
C VAL A 236 -7.47 -9.07 3.82
N TRP A 237 -6.24 -9.04 4.36
CA TRP A 237 -5.61 -7.79 4.80
C TRP A 237 -5.01 -6.98 3.65
N LEU A 238 -4.54 -7.61 2.57
CA LEU A 238 -3.87 -6.92 1.48
C LEU A 238 -4.79 -5.90 0.76
N PRO A 239 -6.07 -6.20 0.44
CA PRO A 239 -7.02 -5.21 -0.06
C PRO A 239 -7.30 -4.06 0.92
N ILE A 240 -7.39 -4.36 2.23
CA ILE A 240 -7.63 -3.35 3.28
C ILE A 240 -6.46 -2.35 3.34
N ILE A 241 -5.23 -2.86 3.39
CA ILE A 241 -4.04 -2.01 3.41
C ILE A 241 -3.90 -1.23 2.10
N MET A 242 -4.21 -1.85 0.95
CA MET A 242 -4.24 -1.14 -0.33
C MET A 242 -5.19 0.06 -0.26
N PHE A 243 -6.45 -0.16 0.13
CA PHE A 243 -7.47 0.89 0.29
C PHE A 243 -6.98 2.03 1.18
N ILE A 244 -6.40 1.73 2.34
CA ILE A 244 -5.90 2.75 3.28
C ILE A 244 -4.77 3.58 2.65
N PHE A 245 -3.82 2.95 1.94
CA PHE A 245 -2.75 3.69 1.26
C PHE A 245 -3.28 4.56 0.12
N GLU A 246 -4.25 4.08 -0.67
CA GLU A 246 -4.89 4.90 -1.70
C GLU A 246 -5.56 6.14 -1.08
N LEU A 247 -6.20 5.97 0.08
CA LEU A 247 -6.85 7.06 0.79
C LEU A 247 -5.84 8.06 1.37
N TYR A 248 -4.70 7.58 1.89
CA TYR A 248 -3.58 8.44 2.28
C TYR A 248 -3.03 9.25 1.11
N GLU A 249 -2.87 8.64 -0.07
CA GLU A 249 -2.45 9.34 -1.28
C GLU A 249 -3.45 10.43 -1.69
N LEU A 250 -4.75 10.13 -1.65
CA LEU A 250 -5.81 11.07 -1.99
C LEU A 250 -5.85 12.26 -1.00
N ARG A 251 -5.75 11.99 0.31
CA ARG A 251 -5.67 13.00 1.36
C ARG A 251 -4.41 13.86 1.25
N HIS A 252 -3.27 13.26 0.89
CA HIS A 252 -2.00 13.97 0.70
C HIS A 252 -2.04 14.95 -0.46
N GLU A 253 -2.59 14.52 -1.61
CA GLU A 253 -2.77 15.42 -2.75
C GLU A 253 -3.74 16.57 -2.44
N TYR A 254 -4.82 16.28 -1.68
CA TYR A 254 -5.71 17.32 -1.17
C TYR A 254 -4.97 18.32 -0.26
N TYR A 255 -4.18 17.81 0.70
CA TYR A 255 -3.40 18.63 1.62
C TYR A 255 -2.46 19.59 0.89
N LYS A 256 -1.74 19.09 -0.13
CA LYS A 256 -0.82 19.88 -0.95
C LYS A 256 -1.53 21.03 -1.66
N LEU A 257 -2.70 20.75 -2.23
CA LEU A 257 -3.41 21.71 -3.06
C LEU A 257 -4.15 22.78 -2.24
N HIS A 258 -4.64 22.44 -1.04
CA HIS A 258 -5.52 23.32 -0.28
C HIS A 258 -4.96 23.81 1.06
N GLU A 259 -4.19 22.99 1.78
CA GLU A 259 -3.77 23.29 3.15
C GLU A 259 -2.33 23.84 3.24
N LEU A 260 -1.49 23.52 2.24
CA LEU A 260 -0.07 23.90 2.23
C LEU A 260 0.18 25.39 1.88
N GLY A 261 -0.79 26.08 1.30
CA GLY A 261 -0.65 27.33 0.52
C GLY A 261 0.34 28.40 1.00
N GLY A 262 0.93 29.11 0.02
CA GLY A 262 1.53 30.45 0.10
C GLY A 262 2.58 30.76 1.16
N THR A 263 3.14 29.76 1.84
CA THR A 263 4.00 29.94 3.01
C THR A 263 5.44 30.27 2.65
N ASP A 264 6.09 31.04 3.52
CA ASP A 264 7.54 31.26 3.50
C ASP A 264 8.31 29.93 3.73
N ARG A 265 9.62 29.92 3.48
CA ARG A 265 10.42 28.66 3.50
C ARG A 265 10.31 27.88 4.82
N LEU A 266 10.27 28.57 5.96
CA LEU A 266 10.16 27.92 7.27
C LEU A 266 8.72 27.47 7.57
N GLY A 267 7.71 28.26 7.21
CA GLY A 267 6.30 27.88 7.32
C GLY A 267 5.96 26.66 6.47
N PHE A 268 6.56 26.54 5.28
CA PHE A 268 6.39 25.37 4.41
C PHE A 268 6.84 24.09 5.11
N THR A 269 8.07 24.06 5.65
CA THR A 269 8.60 22.82 6.27
C THR A 269 7.74 22.41 7.47
N GLN A 270 7.31 23.37 8.30
CA GLN A 270 6.47 23.10 9.47
C GLN A 270 5.09 22.57 9.08
N LYS A 271 4.46 23.13 8.04
CA LYS A 271 3.18 22.64 7.51
C LYS A 271 3.35 21.28 6.84
N PHE A 272 4.31 21.13 5.94
CA PHE A 272 4.52 19.88 5.20
C PHE A 272 4.83 18.69 6.13
N ILE A 273 5.45 18.92 7.29
CA ILE A 273 5.62 17.87 8.31
C ILE A 273 4.29 17.26 8.79
N ARG A 274 3.19 18.02 8.71
CA ARG A 274 1.83 17.60 9.04
C ARG A 274 1.08 16.99 7.86
N SER A 275 1.72 16.82 6.71
CA SER A 275 1.11 16.08 5.60
C SER A 275 0.73 14.65 6.07
N PRO A 276 -0.40 14.11 5.60
CA PRO A 276 -0.86 12.76 5.94
C PRO A 276 0.20 11.67 5.71
N LEU A 277 0.83 11.65 4.53
CA LEU A 277 1.87 10.65 4.23
C LEU A 277 3.13 10.89 5.05
N VAL A 278 3.51 12.15 5.30
CA VAL A 278 4.68 12.45 6.15
C VAL A 278 4.43 12.00 7.59
N SER A 279 3.23 12.25 8.13
CA SER A 279 2.79 11.78 9.45
C SER A 279 2.86 10.25 9.54
N LEU A 280 2.27 9.58 8.54
CA LEU A 280 2.27 8.12 8.43
C LEU A 280 3.69 7.55 8.46
N PHE A 281 4.61 8.02 7.60
CA PHE A 281 5.97 7.48 7.58
C PHE A 281 6.76 7.83 8.84
N LYS A 282 6.48 8.97 9.50
CA LYS A 282 7.09 9.32 10.79
C LYS A 282 6.64 8.43 11.92
N SER A 283 5.46 7.81 11.84
CA SER A 283 5.00 6.85 12.85
C SER A 283 5.85 5.58 12.97
N LEU A 284 6.70 5.29 11.97
CA LEU A 284 7.76 4.28 12.09
C LEU A 284 8.74 4.60 13.24
N SER A 285 8.73 5.83 13.76
CA SER A 285 9.44 6.25 14.97
C SER A 285 10.96 5.97 14.91
N SER A 286 11.53 6.10 13.71
CA SER A 286 12.95 5.87 13.43
C SER A 286 13.63 7.16 12.95
N SER A 287 14.89 7.36 13.33
CA SER A 287 15.74 8.41 12.75
C SER A 287 16.02 8.17 11.26
N ASN A 288 16.10 6.90 10.86
CA ASN A 288 16.29 6.45 9.49
C ASN A 288 14.99 5.78 9.00
N ILE A 289 14.03 6.59 8.55
CA ILE A 289 12.70 6.11 8.14
C ILE A 289 12.81 5.07 7.02
N HIS A 290 13.71 5.26 6.06
CA HIS A 290 13.89 4.33 4.95
C HIS A 290 14.31 2.92 5.39
N ILE A 291 15.14 2.80 6.44
CA ILE A 291 15.54 1.51 7.02
C ILE A 291 14.33 0.84 7.64
N ALA A 292 13.65 1.55 8.54
CA ALA A 292 12.47 1.02 9.23
C ALA A 292 11.34 0.67 8.25
N LEU A 293 11.19 1.42 7.16
CA LEU A 293 10.25 1.11 6.09
C LEU A 293 10.60 -0.20 5.41
N CYS A 294 11.87 -0.38 5.00
CA CYS A 294 12.32 -1.64 4.40
C CYS A 294 12.14 -2.83 5.35
N ASP A 295 12.36 -2.63 6.65
CA ASP A 295 12.15 -3.65 7.67
C ASP A 295 10.74 -4.21 7.64
N HIS A 296 9.72 -3.36 7.47
CA HIS A 296 8.32 -3.78 7.40
C HIS A 296 7.89 -4.23 6.00
N LEU A 297 8.45 -3.63 4.94
CA LEU A 297 8.09 -3.95 3.58
C LEU A 297 8.61 -5.31 3.14
N PHE A 298 9.87 -5.64 3.40
CA PHE A 298 10.51 -6.84 2.85
C PHE A 298 10.50 -8.04 3.79
N VAL A 299 9.63 -8.03 4.81
CA VAL A 299 9.39 -9.21 5.65
C VAL A 299 9.02 -10.42 4.79
N ASN A 300 9.59 -11.58 5.13
CA ASN A 300 9.37 -12.86 4.45
C ASN A 300 9.86 -12.89 2.98
N CYS A 301 10.79 -12.01 2.59
CA CYS A 301 11.40 -12.00 1.25
C CYS A 301 12.76 -12.73 1.17
N GLY A 302 13.27 -13.22 2.30
CA GLY A 302 14.52 -13.96 2.41
C GLY A 302 14.98 -14.08 3.85
N LYS A 303 15.99 -14.93 4.11
CA LYS A 303 16.57 -15.06 5.45
C LYS A 303 17.27 -13.76 5.85
N GLY A 304 16.78 -13.13 6.92
CA GLY A 304 17.33 -11.86 7.41
C GLY A 304 16.93 -10.62 6.59
N VAL A 305 16.01 -10.78 5.62
CA VAL A 305 15.47 -9.66 4.84
C VAL A 305 14.23 -9.13 5.53
N GLY A 306 14.29 -7.87 5.94
CA GLY A 306 13.22 -7.17 6.66
C GLY A 306 13.06 -7.66 8.09
N SER A 307 13.45 -6.85 9.08
CA SER A 307 13.33 -7.21 10.50
C SER A 307 12.02 -6.77 11.18
N GLY A 308 11.05 -6.33 10.38
CA GLY A 308 9.75 -5.87 10.87
C GLY A 308 8.97 -6.97 11.60
N ILE A 309 8.20 -6.57 12.60
CA ILE A 309 7.31 -7.48 13.31
C ILE A 309 6.06 -7.69 12.45
N ALA A 310 5.76 -8.94 12.11
CA ALA A 310 4.55 -9.33 11.41
C ALA A 310 3.76 -10.34 12.23
N ARG A 311 2.71 -9.88 12.90
CA ARG A 311 1.85 -10.71 13.76
C ARG A 311 0.38 -10.53 13.40
N PRO A 312 -0.47 -11.55 13.65
CA PRO A 312 -1.91 -11.43 13.51
C PRO A 312 -2.45 -10.16 14.15
N VAL A 313 -3.30 -9.46 13.43
CA VAL A 313 -3.85 -8.17 13.89
C VAL A 313 -4.98 -8.42 14.88
N TYR A 314 -5.86 -9.37 14.57
CA TYR A 314 -6.87 -9.87 15.50
C TYR A 314 -6.50 -11.21 16.12
N HIS A 315 -6.97 -11.40 17.35
CA HIS A 315 -6.95 -12.70 18.00
C HIS A 315 -7.81 -13.66 17.16
N SER A 316 -7.42 -14.93 17.06
CA SER A 316 -8.10 -16.00 16.30
C SER A 316 -7.99 -15.95 14.77
N GLU A 317 -7.27 -15.00 14.15
CA GLU A 317 -7.08 -15.03 12.68
C GLU A 317 -6.40 -16.30 12.17
N LEU A 318 -5.64 -17.00 13.02
CA LEU A 318 -5.01 -18.27 12.68
C LEU A 318 -5.86 -19.49 13.03
N ASN A 319 -7.04 -19.29 13.62
CA ASN A 319 -7.93 -20.38 14.00
C ASN A 319 -8.81 -20.75 12.81
N LEU A 320 -8.76 -22.01 12.38
CA LEU A 320 -9.62 -22.51 11.33
C LEU A 320 -11.02 -22.87 11.85
N SER A 321 -12.04 -22.38 11.15
CA SER A 321 -13.42 -22.84 11.31
C SER A 321 -13.52 -24.31 10.91
N ALA A 322 -14.34 -25.09 11.64
CA ALA A 322 -14.58 -26.50 11.33
C ALA A 322 -15.18 -26.73 9.94
N THR A 323 -15.81 -25.70 9.38
CA THR A 323 -16.46 -25.68 8.05
C THR A 323 -15.56 -25.12 6.95
N TYR A 324 -14.32 -24.73 7.27
CA TYR A 324 -13.41 -24.13 6.30
C TYR A 324 -12.95 -25.16 5.28
N LEU A 325 -13.15 -24.83 4.00
CA LEU A 325 -12.63 -25.57 2.87
C LEU A 325 -11.71 -24.63 2.08
N PRO A 326 -10.41 -24.94 1.89
CA PRO A 326 -9.54 -24.11 1.06
C PRO A 326 -9.94 -24.27 -0.40
N ILE A 327 -10.62 -23.26 -0.97
CA ILE A 327 -11.27 -23.35 -2.29
C ILE A 327 -10.28 -23.19 -3.45
N CYS A 328 -9.17 -22.45 -3.28
CA CYS A 328 -8.15 -22.27 -4.32
C CYS A 328 -6.75 -22.13 -3.71
N LYS A 329 -5.76 -22.82 -4.30
CA LYS A 329 -4.33 -22.58 -4.04
C LYS A 329 -3.78 -21.72 -5.19
N PRO A 330 -3.69 -20.39 -5.03
CA PRO A 330 -3.11 -19.56 -6.10
C PRO A 330 -1.65 -19.96 -6.34
N SER A 331 -1.20 -19.78 -7.59
CA SER A 331 0.20 -20.03 -7.94
C SER A 331 1.12 -19.10 -7.16
N THR A 332 2.33 -19.57 -6.85
CA THR A 332 3.34 -18.78 -6.13
C THR A 332 3.66 -17.46 -6.85
N SER A 333 3.71 -17.48 -8.18
CA SER A 333 3.90 -16.28 -9.00
C SER A 333 2.80 -15.23 -8.78
N PHE A 334 1.54 -15.66 -8.68
CA PHE A 334 0.41 -14.76 -8.42
C PHE A 334 0.48 -14.15 -7.02
N LYS A 335 0.84 -14.95 -6.01
CA LYS A 335 1.06 -14.46 -4.63
C LYS A 335 2.13 -13.36 -4.60
N TRP A 336 3.27 -13.61 -5.24
CA TRP A 336 4.35 -12.63 -5.32
C TRP A 336 3.94 -11.37 -6.07
N TYR A 337 3.28 -11.49 -7.23
CA TYR A 337 2.81 -10.34 -7.99
C TYR A 337 1.90 -9.42 -7.15
N LYS A 338 0.87 -9.97 -6.49
CA LYS A 338 -0.04 -9.18 -5.63
C LYS A 338 0.70 -8.49 -4.49
N SER A 339 1.52 -9.24 -3.78
CA SER A 339 2.23 -8.74 -2.60
C SER A 339 3.27 -7.68 -2.98
N MET A 340 3.96 -7.87 -4.11
CA MET A 340 4.90 -6.89 -4.64
C MET A 340 4.24 -5.63 -5.21
N LYS A 341 3.01 -5.74 -5.74
CA LYS A 341 2.21 -4.57 -6.13
C LYS A 341 1.97 -3.63 -4.95
N LEU A 342 1.60 -4.17 -3.78
CA LEU A 342 1.42 -3.36 -2.58
C LEU A 342 2.75 -2.75 -2.11
N ARG A 343 3.85 -3.52 -2.06
CA ARG A 343 5.18 -2.99 -1.69
C ARG A 343 5.60 -1.83 -2.59
N ARG A 344 5.46 -1.97 -3.91
CA ARG A 344 5.72 -0.90 -4.89
C ARG A 344 4.86 0.33 -4.63
N ARG A 345 3.58 0.17 -4.31
CA ARG A 345 2.70 1.32 -4.04
C ARG A 345 3.15 2.08 -2.80
N ILE A 346 3.44 1.38 -1.71
CA ILE A 346 3.91 2.00 -0.46
C ILE A 346 5.24 2.74 -0.70
N LEU A 347 6.17 2.13 -1.45
CA LEU A 347 7.40 2.80 -1.87
C LEU A 347 7.13 4.01 -2.76
N GLY A 348 6.20 3.90 -3.71
CA GLY A 348 5.79 5.01 -4.57
C GLY A 348 5.26 6.20 -3.77
N ALA A 349 4.45 5.95 -2.74
CA ALA A 349 3.99 6.96 -1.80
C ALA A 349 5.15 7.57 -0.99
N TYR A 350 6.12 6.77 -0.54
CA TYR A 350 7.31 7.25 0.16
C TYR A 350 8.18 8.17 -0.73
N TYR A 351 8.46 7.76 -1.96
CA TYR A 351 9.23 8.56 -2.91
C TYR A 351 8.47 9.79 -3.39
N ARG A 352 7.13 9.76 -3.44
CA ARG A 352 6.32 10.95 -3.70
C ARG A 352 6.52 11.98 -2.60
N VAL A 353 6.54 11.56 -1.33
CA VAL A 353 6.88 12.44 -0.21
C VAL A 353 8.27 13.04 -0.37
N LEU A 354 9.27 12.23 -0.75
CA LEU A 354 10.64 12.73 -0.97
C LEU A 354 10.70 13.77 -2.09
N ALA A 355 10.04 13.51 -3.22
CA ALA A 355 9.99 14.42 -4.37
C ALA A 355 9.26 15.74 -4.05
N ASP A 356 8.29 15.71 -3.14
CA ASP A 356 7.55 16.89 -2.69
C ASP A 356 8.36 17.78 -1.71
N ILE A 357 9.50 17.30 -1.18
CA ILE A 357 10.39 18.12 -0.33
C ILE A 357 11.27 18.99 -1.25
N PRO A 358 11.19 20.33 -1.17
CA PRO A 358 12.02 21.21 -2.00
C PRO A 358 13.51 20.96 -1.76
N SER A 359 14.34 20.96 -2.81
CA SER A 359 15.79 20.68 -2.70
C SER A 359 16.55 21.61 -1.76
N SER A 360 16.01 22.81 -1.50
CA SER A 360 16.55 23.79 -0.55
C SER A 360 16.22 23.50 0.92
N GLN A 361 15.37 22.51 1.18
CA GLN A 361 14.87 22.15 2.50
C GLN A 361 15.26 20.70 2.82
N ARG A 362 15.38 20.40 4.12
CA ARG A 362 15.67 19.04 4.60
C ARG A 362 14.76 18.72 5.77
N ILE A 363 14.16 17.55 5.72
CA ILE A 363 13.48 16.95 6.87
C ILE A 363 14.42 15.88 7.40
N LYS A 364 14.93 16.04 8.63
CA LYS A 364 16.06 15.25 9.18
C LYS A 364 15.94 13.73 9.03
N SER A 365 14.72 13.19 8.97
CA SER A 365 14.45 11.74 8.88
C SER A 365 14.31 11.20 7.45
N PHE A 366 14.33 12.07 6.43
CA PHE A 366 14.11 11.74 5.03
C PHE A 366 15.36 12.09 4.21
N SER A 367 15.82 11.15 3.39
CA SER A 367 16.96 11.34 2.48
C SER A 367 16.78 10.43 1.26
N GLU A 368 16.61 11.03 0.09
CA GLU A 368 16.43 10.27 -1.16
C GLU A 368 17.66 9.43 -1.51
N ASP A 369 18.85 10.03 -1.52
CA ASP A 369 20.11 9.33 -1.80
C ASP A 369 20.34 8.13 -0.89
N GLN A 370 20.14 8.28 0.42
CA GLN A 370 20.31 7.19 1.37
C GLN A 370 19.23 6.12 1.18
N SER A 371 18.00 6.53 0.87
CA SER A 371 16.89 5.61 0.63
C SER A 371 17.14 4.74 -0.59
N ILE A 372 17.52 5.33 -1.73
CA ILE A 372 17.80 4.60 -2.97
C ILE A 372 18.95 3.60 -2.77
N LYS A 373 20.05 4.03 -2.14
CA LYS A 373 21.20 3.15 -1.85
C LYS A 373 20.82 2.00 -0.93
N TYR A 374 20.06 2.27 0.13
CA TYR A 374 19.66 1.24 1.08
C TYR A 374 18.66 0.26 0.46
N MET A 375 17.65 0.76 -0.26
CA MET A 375 16.64 -0.06 -0.91
C MET A 375 17.24 -0.96 -1.99
N SER A 376 18.17 -0.45 -2.80
CA SER A 376 18.88 -1.25 -3.80
C SER A 376 19.61 -2.44 -3.14
N ARG A 377 20.29 -2.20 -2.02
CA ARG A 377 20.94 -3.27 -1.23
C ARG A 377 19.94 -4.30 -0.70
N ILE A 378 18.79 -3.87 -0.19
CA ILE A 378 17.75 -4.78 0.31
C ILE A 378 17.16 -5.62 -0.83
N LEU A 379 16.93 -5.03 -2.00
CA LEU A 379 16.44 -5.75 -3.18
C LEU A 379 17.42 -6.86 -3.62
N LEU A 380 18.72 -6.62 -3.53
CA LEU A 380 19.74 -7.64 -3.81
C LEU A 380 19.74 -8.79 -2.80
N GLN A 381 19.24 -8.59 -1.58
CA GLN A 381 19.13 -9.65 -0.57
C GLN A 381 17.90 -10.54 -0.75
N ILE A 382 16.99 -10.21 -1.67
CA ILE A 382 15.81 -11.05 -1.95
C ILE A 382 16.26 -12.46 -2.36
N ASP A 383 15.66 -13.46 -1.74
CA ASP A 383 16.10 -14.85 -1.86
C ASP A 383 15.84 -15.43 -3.25
N LYS A 384 14.64 -15.17 -3.79
CA LYS A 384 14.19 -15.72 -5.07
C LYS A 384 14.19 -14.66 -6.18
N LEU A 385 14.84 -14.95 -7.31
CA LEU A 385 14.86 -14.06 -8.48
C LEU A 385 13.45 -13.75 -9.00
N SER A 386 12.56 -14.74 -9.04
CA SER A 386 11.16 -14.56 -9.43
C SER A 386 10.40 -13.56 -8.55
N MET A 387 10.77 -13.44 -7.27
CA MET A 387 10.21 -12.44 -6.35
C MET A 387 10.75 -11.04 -6.65
N PHE A 388 12.04 -10.94 -6.97
CA PHE A 388 12.68 -9.70 -7.46
C PHE A 388 12.07 -9.23 -8.79
N GLU A 389 11.87 -10.14 -9.75
CA GLU A 389 11.17 -9.85 -11.01
C GLU A 389 9.74 -9.37 -10.75
N SER A 390 9.02 -10.04 -9.85
CA SER A 390 7.67 -9.62 -9.45
C SER A 390 7.65 -8.24 -8.82
N PHE A 391 8.72 -7.80 -8.16
CA PHE A 391 8.89 -6.44 -7.64
C PHE A 391 9.01 -5.41 -8.76
N PHE A 392 9.73 -5.72 -9.83
CA PHE A 392 9.92 -4.81 -10.95
C PHE A 392 8.80 -4.86 -12.01
N LEU A 393 7.97 -5.90 -11.98
CA LEU A 393 6.78 -6.02 -12.82
C LEU A 393 5.72 -4.97 -12.45
N THR A 394 5.54 -3.93 -13.28
CA THR A 394 4.51 -2.91 -13.07
C THR A 394 3.60 -2.73 -14.29
N ASP A 395 2.28 -2.78 -14.08
CA ASP A 395 1.28 -2.45 -15.12
C ASP A 395 0.99 -0.94 -15.16
N GLU A 396 1.31 -0.23 -14.08
CA GLU A 396 1.07 1.20 -13.89
C GLU A 396 2.42 1.95 -13.93
N ILE A 397 3.07 1.98 -15.10
CA ILE A 397 4.38 2.62 -15.28
C ILE A 397 4.32 4.09 -14.86
N SER A 398 3.26 4.81 -15.25
CA SER A 398 3.05 6.22 -14.90
C SER A 398 3.12 6.48 -13.39
N ALA A 399 2.59 5.58 -12.58
CA ALA A 399 2.55 5.69 -11.12
C ALA A 399 3.90 5.37 -10.45
N THR A 400 4.83 4.74 -11.16
CA THR A 400 6.12 4.25 -10.63
C THR A 400 7.34 4.90 -11.29
N MET A 401 7.13 5.69 -12.34
CA MET A 401 8.18 6.30 -13.18
C MET A 401 9.12 7.22 -12.40
N HIS A 402 8.67 7.83 -11.30
CA HIS A 402 9.46 8.77 -10.51
C HIS A 402 10.53 8.12 -9.63
N TYR A 403 10.47 6.80 -9.38
CA TYR A 403 11.43 6.13 -8.48
C TYR A 403 11.92 4.78 -8.98
N LEU A 404 11.11 4.02 -9.71
CA LEU A 404 11.45 2.66 -10.13
C LEU A 404 12.66 2.62 -11.08
N PRO A 405 12.83 3.55 -12.05
CA PRO A 405 14.04 3.63 -12.86
C PRO A 405 15.31 3.90 -12.03
N LEU A 406 15.22 4.77 -11.02
CA LEU A 406 16.34 5.09 -10.13
C LEU A 406 16.79 3.86 -9.34
N LEU A 407 15.84 3.09 -8.79
CA LEU A 407 16.15 1.82 -8.13
C LEU A 407 16.78 0.81 -9.10
N ALA A 408 16.26 0.70 -10.32
CA ALA A 408 16.78 -0.22 -11.32
C ALA A 408 18.22 0.12 -11.72
N GLU A 409 18.51 1.39 -12.02
CA GLU A 409 19.86 1.85 -12.35
C GLU A 409 20.84 1.63 -11.19
N HIS A 410 20.48 2.04 -9.97
CA HIS A 410 21.36 1.86 -8.82
C HIS A 410 21.64 0.38 -8.52
N THR A 411 20.65 -0.49 -8.74
CA THR A 411 20.84 -1.95 -8.61
C THR A 411 21.80 -2.49 -9.67
N VAL A 412 21.67 -2.04 -10.93
CA VAL A 412 22.57 -2.40 -12.03
C VAL A 412 24.00 -1.94 -11.73
N VAL A 413 24.20 -0.68 -11.36
CA VAL A 413 25.52 -0.12 -11.04
C VAL A 413 26.19 -0.93 -9.93
N GLN A 414 25.47 -1.20 -8.84
CA GLN A 414 26.01 -1.98 -7.73
C GLN A 414 26.42 -3.41 -8.15
N LEU A 415 25.59 -4.08 -8.96
CA LEU A 415 25.91 -5.44 -9.44
C LEU A 415 27.12 -5.46 -10.39
N TRP A 416 27.34 -4.39 -11.17
CA TRP A 416 28.51 -4.28 -12.03
C TRP A 416 29.78 -3.96 -11.25
N GLU A 417 29.69 -3.15 -10.21
CA GLU A 417 30.79 -2.93 -9.27
C GLU A 417 31.26 -4.26 -8.66
N ASP A 418 30.32 -5.13 -8.26
CA ASP A 418 30.62 -6.49 -7.77
C ASP A 418 31.25 -7.41 -8.84
N CYS A 419 31.14 -7.04 -10.13
CA CYS A 419 31.78 -7.70 -11.27
C CYS A 419 33.10 -7.02 -11.66
N ASN A 420 33.63 -6.11 -10.83
CA ASN A 420 34.83 -5.29 -11.08
C ASN A 420 34.71 -4.38 -12.31
N LYS A 421 33.50 -3.94 -12.66
CA LYS A 421 33.26 -2.97 -13.73
C LYS A 421 32.60 -1.73 -13.15
N THR A 422 33.28 -0.60 -13.24
CA THR A 422 32.67 0.69 -12.88
C THR A 422 31.78 1.15 -14.03
N ILE A 423 30.52 1.47 -13.72
CA ILE A 423 29.56 2.03 -14.66
C ILE A 423 29.08 3.37 -14.11
N GLU A 424 29.10 4.40 -14.95
CA GLU A 424 28.54 5.70 -14.57
C GLU A 424 27.00 5.64 -14.58
N PRO A 425 26.32 6.15 -13.54
CA PRO A 425 24.87 6.18 -13.45
C PRO A 425 24.29 7.24 -14.41
N THR A 426 24.21 6.91 -15.69
CA THR A 426 23.74 7.83 -16.75
C THR A 426 22.49 7.32 -17.47
N LEU A 427 22.00 6.13 -17.15
CA LEU A 427 20.84 5.51 -17.79
C LEU A 427 19.56 6.28 -17.51
N VAL A 428 19.33 6.70 -16.27
CA VAL A 428 18.11 7.44 -15.90
C VAL A 428 18.12 8.84 -16.49
N ASP A 429 19.27 9.53 -16.43
CA ASP A 429 19.43 10.86 -17.02
C ASP A 429 19.22 10.84 -18.55
N ASN A 430 19.63 9.75 -19.20
CA ASN A 430 19.45 9.55 -20.63
C ASN A 430 18.08 8.99 -21.02
N LEU A 431 17.14 8.75 -20.10
CA LEU A 431 15.79 8.25 -20.46
C LEU A 431 15.06 9.17 -21.45
N LYS A 432 15.38 10.47 -21.46
CA LYS A 432 14.83 11.46 -22.41
C LYS A 432 15.57 11.51 -23.76
N ASN A 433 16.77 10.92 -23.86
CA ASN A 433 17.56 10.86 -25.08
C ASN A 433 17.71 9.40 -25.53
N LEU A 434 16.83 8.97 -26.44
CA LEU A 434 16.72 7.57 -26.86
C LEU A 434 18.02 7.03 -27.48
N ASP A 435 18.74 7.82 -28.27
CA ASP A 435 19.95 7.34 -28.95
C ASP A 435 21.08 7.08 -27.94
N ALA A 436 21.33 8.03 -27.04
CA ALA A 436 22.31 7.85 -25.95
C ALA A 436 21.95 6.68 -25.03
N LEU A 437 20.65 6.47 -24.77
CA LEU A 437 20.19 5.35 -23.97
C LEU A 437 20.41 3.99 -24.67
N ILE A 438 20.15 3.91 -25.99
CA ILE A 438 20.41 2.70 -26.78
C ILE A 438 21.90 2.37 -26.77
N ASP A 439 22.76 3.37 -26.97
CA ASP A 439 24.21 3.18 -26.93
C ASP A 439 24.65 2.65 -25.56
N ASN A 440 24.14 3.23 -24.45
CA ASN A 440 24.41 2.73 -23.10
C ASN A 440 23.93 1.29 -22.87
N PHE A 441 22.79 0.88 -23.46
CA PHE A 441 22.31 -0.50 -23.36
C PHE A 441 23.15 -1.46 -24.20
N GLU A 442 23.61 -1.05 -25.38
CA GLU A 442 24.53 -1.82 -26.21
C GLU A 442 25.86 -2.04 -25.46
N ASP A 443 26.41 -1.01 -24.82
CA ASP A 443 27.62 -1.10 -23.99
C ASP A 443 27.45 -2.01 -22.76
N LEU A 444 26.27 -1.98 -22.12
CA LEU A 444 25.92 -2.88 -21.02
C LEU A 444 25.85 -4.35 -21.49
N LEU A 445 25.22 -4.58 -22.65
CA LEU A 445 25.07 -5.91 -23.24
C LEU A 445 26.38 -6.50 -23.76
N GLU A 446 27.26 -5.68 -24.32
CA GLU A 446 28.58 -6.14 -24.79
C GLU A 446 29.53 -6.46 -23.64
N GLY A 447 29.31 -5.82 -22.50
CA GLY A 447 30.15 -5.96 -21.34
C GLY A 447 29.89 -7.16 -20.45
N GLU A 448 29.05 -8.13 -20.85
CA GLU A 448 28.44 -9.17 -19.99
C GLU A 448 29.28 -9.63 -18.79
N PRO A 449 28.66 -9.81 -17.61
CA PRO A 449 29.37 -10.34 -16.46
C PRO A 449 29.98 -11.70 -16.80
N LYS A 450 31.32 -11.81 -16.71
CA LYS A 450 32.05 -13.08 -16.88
C LYS A 450 32.48 -13.69 -15.55
N VAL A 451 32.68 -12.83 -14.55
CA VAL A 451 33.09 -13.18 -13.20
C VAL A 451 32.36 -12.23 -12.26
N CYS A 452 31.86 -12.75 -11.14
CA CYS A 452 31.21 -11.96 -10.10
C CYS A 452 31.76 -12.38 -8.74
N VAL A 453 31.98 -11.41 -7.85
CA VAL A 453 32.57 -11.64 -6.53
C VAL A 453 31.50 -11.69 -5.43
N ASN A 454 30.24 -11.36 -5.74
CA ASN A 454 29.16 -11.37 -4.75
C ASN A 454 28.60 -12.78 -4.45
N ASP A 455 27.90 -12.88 -3.32
CA ASP A 455 27.31 -14.12 -2.83
C ASP A 455 26.13 -14.64 -3.68
N LEU A 456 25.64 -13.84 -4.64
CA LEU A 456 24.53 -14.24 -5.53
C LEU A 456 24.99 -15.25 -6.57
N GLY A 457 26.26 -15.19 -6.96
CA GLY A 457 26.81 -15.97 -8.07
C GLY A 457 26.40 -15.42 -9.44
N LEU A 458 27.19 -15.78 -10.46
CA LEU A 458 27.11 -15.20 -11.80
C LEU A 458 25.71 -15.25 -12.43
N LEU A 459 25.05 -16.41 -12.36
CA LEU A 459 23.73 -16.61 -12.99
C LEU A 459 22.66 -15.70 -12.39
N LYS A 460 22.59 -15.61 -11.06
CA LYS A 460 21.62 -14.78 -10.36
C LYS A 460 21.93 -13.30 -10.60
N THR A 461 23.19 -12.89 -10.54
CA THR A 461 23.61 -11.52 -10.89
C THR A 461 23.16 -11.13 -12.29
N THR A 462 23.40 -11.98 -13.30
CA THR A 462 22.97 -11.71 -14.68
C THR A 462 21.45 -11.55 -14.79
N GLY A 463 20.67 -12.42 -14.12
CA GLY A 463 19.21 -12.30 -14.10
C GLY A 463 18.69 -11.00 -13.48
N TYR A 464 19.33 -10.52 -12.41
CA TYR A 464 18.99 -9.24 -11.77
C TYR A 464 19.30 -8.05 -12.69
N ILE A 465 20.49 -8.04 -13.31
CA ILE A 465 20.89 -7.02 -14.28
C ILE A 465 19.88 -6.96 -15.41
N TYR A 466 19.57 -8.10 -16.04
CA TYR A 466 18.61 -8.15 -17.14
C TYR A 466 17.23 -7.64 -16.74
N THR A 467 16.72 -8.04 -15.58
CA THR A 467 15.43 -7.58 -15.05
C THR A 467 15.41 -6.05 -14.93
N CYS A 468 16.41 -5.45 -14.29
CA CYS A 468 16.50 -4.00 -14.13
C CYS A 468 16.66 -3.28 -15.48
N THR A 469 17.47 -3.81 -16.39
CA THR A 469 17.62 -3.25 -17.73
C THR A 469 16.31 -3.26 -18.51
N LEU A 470 15.52 -4.34 -18.42
CA LEU A 470 14.20 -4.41 -19.05
C LEU A 470 13.21 -3.39 -18.50
N VAL A 471 13.28 -3.09 -17.20
CA VAL A 471 12.47 -2.02 -16.59
C VAL A 471 12.84 -0.66 -17.18
N LEU A 472 14.15 -0.36 -17.27
CA LEU A 472 14.63 0.89 -17.84
C LEU A 472 14.20 1.04 -19.31
N LEU A 473 14.29 -0.04 -20.10
CA LEU A 473 13.78 -0.11 -21.47
C LEU A 473 12.28 0.17 -21.53
N LYS A 474 11.49 -0.45 -20.64
CA LYS A 474 10.03 -0.23 -20.56
C LYS A 474 9.70 1.23 -20.26
N CYS A 475 10.43 1.84 -19.32
CA CYS A 475 10.28 3.24 -18.95
C CYS A 475 10.64 4.18 -20.11
N ALA A 476 11.68 3.87 -20.88
CA ALA A 476 12.02 4.63 -22.09
C ALA A 476 10.93 4.53 -23.16
N LEU A 477 10.43 3.31 -23.43
CA LEU A 477 9.30 3.13 -24.35
C LEU A 477 8.07 3.95 -23.96
N PHE A 478 7.76 3.98 -22.67
CA PHE A 478 6.63 4.75 -22.15
C PHE A 478 6.79 6.26 -22.42
N LEU A 479 7.98 6.82 -22.20
CA LEU A 479 8.26 8.24 -22.43
C LEU A 479 8.24 8.64 -23.91
N HIS A 480 8.76 7.79 -24.80
CA HIS A 480 8.90 8.09 -26.23
C HIS A 480 7.71 7.63 -27.08
N GLY A 481 6.78 6.85 -26.49
CA GLY A 481 5.55 6.35 -27.12
C GLY A 481 5.77 5.34 -28.25
N LYS A 482 4.70 4.99 -28.98
CA LYS A 482 4.75 4.06 -30.14
C LYS A 482 5.53 4.58 -31.36
N ARG A 483 6.18 5.76 -31.28
CA ARG A 483 7.06 6.30 -32.35
C ARG A 483 8.34 5.49 -32.55
N LEU A 484 8.55 4.48 -31.72
CA LEU A 484 9.64 3.52 -31.80
C LEU A 484 9.49 2.54 -32.98
N LYS A 485 9.79 3.06 -34.17
CA LYS A 485 10.32 2.28 -35.31
C LYS A 485 11.85 2.29 -35.34
N ALA A 486 12.52 2.35 -34.18
CA ALA A 486 13.96 2.20 -34.14
C ALA A 486 14.28 0.70 -34.31
N SER A 487 14.70 0.30 -35.51
CA SER A 487 15.25 -1.03 -35.79
C SER A 487 16.31 -1.44 -34.76
N ARG A 488 17.10 -0.46 -34.28
CA ARG A 488 18.10 -0.61 -33.20
C ARG A 488 17.51 -1.04 -31.86
N LEU A 489 16.41 -0.42 -31.39
CA LEU A 489 15.81 -0.86 -30.12
C LEU A 489 15.22 -2.26 -30.25
N ARG A 490 14.60 -2.58 -31.39
CA ARG A 490 14.08 -3.93 -31.65
C ARG A 490 15.21 -4.96 -31.69
N SER A 491 16.37 -4.63 -32.26
CA SER A 491 17.54 -5.52 -32.21
C SER A 491 18.11 -5.68 -30.81
N VAL A 492 18.14 -4.63 -29.98
CA VAL A 492 18.54 -4.72 -28.57
C VAL A 492 17.59 -5.65 -27.80
N ILE A 493 16.28 -5.47 -27.94
CA ILE A 493 15.26 -6.34 -27.30
C ILE A 493 15.37 -7.80 -27.79
N GLN A 494 15.53 -8.02 -29.10
CA GLN A 494 15.72 -9.36 -29.65
C GLN A 494 17.02 -10.01 -29.18
N ARG A 495 18.09 -9.23 -29.01
CA ARG A 495 19.36 -9.71 -28.45
C ARG A 495 19.19 -10.12 -26.99
N PHE A 496 18.48 -9.34 -26.18
CA PHE A 496 18.09 -9.74 -24.82
C PHE A 496 17.29 -11.05 -24.79
N ILE A 497 16.24 -11.17 -25.60
CA ILE A 497 15.41 -12.40 -25.68
C ILE A 497 16.27 -13.61 -26.07
N LYS A 498 17.17 -13.42 -27.04
CA LYS A 498 18.06 -14.49 -27.51
C LYS A 498 19.06 -14.91 -26.42
N MET A 499 19.69 -13.97 -25.75
CA MET A 499 20.69 -14.23 -24.70
C MET A 499 20.07 -14.93 -23.48
N GLU A 500 18.85 -14.55 -23.12
CA GLU A 500 18.04 -15.27 -22.14
C GLU A 500 17.77 -16.70 -22.59
N SER A 501 17.30 -16.90 -23.83
CA SER A 501 16.99 -18.22 -24.39
C SER A 501 18.21 -19.14 -24.47
N GLU A 502 19.38 -18.59 -24.82
CA GLU A 502 20.65 -19.32 -24.86
C GLU A 502 21.10 -19.74 -23.45
N SER A 503 20.94 -18.85 -22.47
CA SER A 503 21.24 -19.14 -21.07
C SER A 503 20.31 -20.19 -20.45
N ILE A 504 19.02 -20.20 -20.83
CA ILE A 504 18.05 -21.27 -20.51
C ILE A 504 18.49 -22.61 -21.11
N SER A 505 19.03 -22.60 -22.33
CA SER A 505 19.41 -23.83 -23.05
C SER A 505 20.74 -24.44 -22.56
N ALA A 506 21.67 -23.61 -22.10
CA ALA A 506 22.98 -24.03 -21.58
C ALA A 506 22.88 -24.64 -20.16
N THR A 507 21.87 -24.24 -19.40
CA THR A 507 21.57 -24.79 -18.07
C THR A 507 20.59 -25.96 -18.23
N LYS A 508 21.06 -27.20 -18.07
CA LYS A 508 20.18 -28.39 -18.04
C LYS A 508 19.07 -28.19 -17.01
N ARG A 509 17.86 -27.80 -17.44
CA ARG A 509 16.61 -27.69 -16.65
C ARG A 509 16.86 -27.50 -15.16
N ASP A 510 17.52 -26.41 -14.79
CA ASP A 510 17.39 -25.92 -13.43
C ASP A 510 16.05 -25.19 -13.39
N GLU A 511 15.08 -25.71 -12.66
CA GLU A 511 13.72 -25.12 -12.53
C GLU A 511 13.75 -23.70 -11.91
N THR A 512 14.94 -23.22 -11.57
CA THR A 512 15.25 -21.91 -11.00
C THR A 512 15.69 -20.87 -12.04
N TYR A 513 15.95 -21.25 -13.29
CA TYR A 513 16.29 -20.28 -14.35
C TYR A 513 15.03 -19.54 -14.82
N PRO A 514 15.00 -18.20 -14.75
CA PRO A 514 13.81 -17.43 -15.07
C PRO A 514 13.49 -17.47 -16.56
N ILE A 515 12.20 -17.55 -16.87
CA ILE A 515 11.70 -17.29 -18.21
C ILE A 515 11.15 -15.86 -18.20
N LEU A 516 11.95 -14.88 -18.60
CA LEU A 516 11.54 -13.51 -18.93
C LEU A 516 10.75 -13.46 -20.26
N THR A 517 10.73 -14.52 -21.07
CA THR A 517 10.00 -14.56 -22.35
C THR A 517 8.49 -14.21 -22.24
N PRO A 518 7.70 -14.71 -21.26
CA PRO A 518 6.33 -14.24 -21.00
C PRO A 518 6.26 -12.77 -20.60
N TYR A 519 7.25 -12.29 -19.84
CA TYR A 519 7.39 -10.90 -19.40
C TYR A 519 7.64 -9.98 -20.60
N LEU A 520 8.52 -10.38 -21.52
CA LEU A 520 8.85 -9.67 -22.75
C LEU A 520 7.67 -9.64 -23.73
N LYS A 521 6.92 -10.74 -23.88
CA LYS A 521 5.69 -10.75 -24.69
C LYS A 521 4.62 -9.83 -24.14
N THR A 522 4.44 -9.82 -22.81
CA THR A 522 3.44 -8.99 -22.14
C THR A 522 3.83 -7.51 -22.11
N MET A 523 5.12 -7.19 -21.92
CA MET A 523 5.60 -5.80 -21.84
C MET A 523 5.74 -5.10 -23.18
N PHE A 524 5.96 -5.84 -24.28
CA PHE A 524 6.25 -5.26 -25.59
C PHE A 524 5.17 -5.53 -26.65
N GLU A 525 4.03 -6.13 -26.29
CA GLU A 525 2.97 -6.55 -27.24
C GLU A 525 3.55 -7.34 -28.44
N LEU A 526 4.57 -8.19 -28.20
CA LEU A 526 5.29 -8.94 -29.23
C LEU A 526 4.57 -10.20 -29.70
#